data_AF-A0A3D3TPU8-F1
#
_entry.id   AF-A0A3D3TPU8-F1
#
_cell.length_a   1.000
_cell.length_b   1.000
_cell.length_c   1.000
_cell.angle_alpha   90.00
_cell.angle_beta   90.00
_cell.angle_gamma   90.00
#
_symmetry.space_group_name_H-M   'P 1'
#
loop_
_entity.id
_entity.type
_entity.pdbx_description
1 polymer ?
#
loop_
_entity_poly.entity_id
_entity_poly.type
_entity_poly.pdbx_seq_one_letter_code
_entity_poly.pdbx_strand_id
1 'polypeptide(L)' 'MKQRILSLSSNPHPRGSAKLTGREGWRIRAGDYRIIYEISDQNKSVTILHVGHRRNVYKSL' A
#
# COMPACT_ATOMS: atom_id res chain seq x y z
N MET A 1 -4.19 -11.58 1.52
CA MET A 1 -3.05 -10.83 0.94
C MET A 1 -3.19 -10.65 -0.58
N LYS A 2 -3.06 -11.72 -1.38
CA LYS A 2 -3.11 -11.67 -2.86
C LYS A 2 -4.26 -10.84 -3.44
N GLN A 3 -5.50 -11.13 -3.04
CA GLN A 3 -6.68 -10.38 -3.50
C GLN A 3 -6.60 -8.87 -3.20
N ARG A 4 -6.03 -8.50 -2.05
CA ARG A 4 -5.89 -7.10 -1.65
C ARG A 4 -4.88 -6.37 -2.53
N ILE A 5 -3.76 -7.01 -2.87
CA ILE A 5 -2.77 -6.45 -3.79
C ILE A 5 -3.39 -6.28 -5.17
N LEU A 6 -4.06 -7.32 -5.69
CA LEU A 6 -4.69 -7.26 -7.01
C LEU A 6 -5.79 -6.19 -7.07
N SER A 7 -6.55 -5.98 -6.00
CA SER A 7 -7.58 -4.92 -6.00
C SER A 7 -7.03 -3.50 -6.20
N LEU A 8 -5.74 -3.27 -5.89
CA LEU A 8 -5.11 -1.95 -6.06
C LEU A 8 -4.92 -1.58 -7.53
N SER A 9 -4.88 -2.54 -8.47
CA SER A 9 -4.80 -2.22 -9.90
C SER A 9 -6.11 -1.61 -10.42
N SER A 10 -7.24 -1.99 -9.83
CA SER A 10 -8.57 -1.50 -10.25
C SER A 10 -8.99 -0.24 -9.48
N ASN A 11 -8.61 -0.13 -8.21
CA ASN A 11 -8.84 1.05 -7.39
C ASN A 11 -7.60 1.32 -6.55
N PRO A 12 -6.73 2.27 -6.96
CA PRO A 12 -5.52 2.64 -6.22
C PRO A 12 -5.79 3.32 -4.86
N HIS A 13 -6.98 3.90 -4.65
CA HIS A 13 -7.39 4.55 -3.40
C HIS A 13 -8.64 3.89 -2.78
N PRO A 14 -8.57 2.60 -2.43
CA PRO A 14 -9.73 1.90 -1.87
C PRO A 14 -10.00 2.38 -0.44
N ARG A 15 -11.21 2.12 0.06
CA ARG A 15 -11.58 2.48 1.44
C ARG A 15 -10.58 1.91 2.46
N GLY A 16 -10.05 2.78 3.31
CA GLY A 16 -9.05 2.43 4.31
C GLY A 16 -7.60 2.51 3.83
N SER A 17 -7.35 2.93 2.58
CA SER A 17 -6.04 3.48 2.20
C SER A 17 -5.83 4.84 2.84
N ALA A 18 -4.62 5.11 3.32
CA ALA A 18 -4.23 6.41 3.86
C ALA A 18 -2.89 6.82 3.30
N LYS A 19 -2.70 8.11 3.00
CA LYS A 19 -1.40 8.65 2.61
C LYS A 19 -0.42 8.50 3.78
N LEU A 20 0.85 8.19 3.47
CA LEU A 20 1.90 8.19 4.46
C LEU A 20 2.20 9.61 4.94
N THR A 21 2.61 9.73 6.20
CA THR A 21 3.09 11.01 6.76
C THR A 21 4.60 11.08 6.56
N GLY A 22 5.11 12.23 6.08
CA GLY A 22 6.55 12.48 5.96
C GLY A 22 7.23 11.86 4.72
N ARG A 23 6.50 11.14 3.86
CA ARG A 23 6.98 10.66 2.57
C ARG A 23 5.82 10.42 1.61
N GLU A 24 6.14 10.35 0.32
CA GLU A 24 5.18 9.91 -0.69
C GLU A 24 4.83 8.42 -0.53
N GLY A 25 3.65 8.08 -1.03
CA GLY A 25 3.09 6.74 -0.94
C GLY A 25 1.90 6.61 0.02
N TRP A 26 1.33 5.42 0.01
CA TRP A 26 0.08 5.05 0.63
C TRP A 26 0.24 3.77 1.42
N ARG A 27 -0.63 3.59 2.42
CA ARG A 27 -0.73 2.36 3.19
C ARG A 27 -2.16 1.85 3.19
N ILE A 28 -2.33 0.53 3.16
CA ILE A 28 -3.62 -0.13 3.35
C ILE A 28 -3.49 -1.36 4.23
N ARG A 29 -4.52 -1.64 5.04
CA ARG A 29 -4.61 -2.87 5.85
C ARG A 29 -5.06 -4.06 5.01
N ALA A 30 -4.40 -5.19 5.24
CA ALA A 30 -4.71 -6.50 4.65
C ALA A 30 -4.67 -7.56 5.77
N GLY A 31 -5.75 -7.65 6.56
CA GLY A 31 -5.74 -8.43 7.80
C GLY A 31 -4.70 -7.91 8.79
N ASP A 32 -3.80 -8.78 9.22
CA ASP A 32 -2.70 -8.44 10.14
C ASP A 32 -1.49 -7.78 9.51
N TYR A 33 -1.52 -7.56 8.19
CA TYR A 33 -0.44 -6.93 7.44
C TYR A 33 -0.81 -5.51 6.99
N ARG A 34 0.20 -4.69 6.73
CA ARG A 34 0.06 -3.47 5.92
C ARG A 34 0.81 -3.65 4.61
N ILE A 35 0.20 -3.14 3.55
CA ILE A 35 0.81 -2.99 2.24
C ILE A 35 1.14 -1.50 2.09
N ILE A 36 2.39 -1.20 1.78
CA ILE A 36 2.88 0.14 1.45
C ILE A 36 3.16 0.18 -0.03
N TYR A 37 2.62 1.19 -0.71
CA TYR A 37 2.63 1.28 -2.16
C TYR A 37 2.66 2.73 -2.64
N GLU A 38 3.09 2.92 -3.87
CA GLU A 38 3.05 4.19 -4.59
C GLU A 38 2.17 4.07 -5.83
N ILE A 39 1.63 5.20 -6.27
CA ILE A 39 0.78 5.31 -7.45
C ILE A 39 1.49 6.27 -8.40
N SER A 40 1.69 5.84 -9.65
CA SER A 40 2.21 6.68 -10.71
C SER A 40 1.08 6.97 -11.70
N ASP A 41 0.61 8.21 -11.73
CA ASP A 41 -0.43 8.64 -12.68
C ASP A 41 0.10 8.63 -14.11
N GLN A 42 1.38 8.95 -14.32
CA GLN A 42 2.03 8.92 -15.64
C GLN A 42 2.08 7.51 -16.22
N ASN A 43 2.50 6.53 -15.41
CA ASN A 43 2.66 5.14 -15.86
C ASN A 43 1.40 4.30 -15.66
N LYS A 44 0.33 4.87 -15.10
CA LYS A 44 -0.91 4.17 -14.69
C LYS A 44 -0.62 2.90 -13.89
N SER A 45 0.36 2.97 -12.99
CA SER A 45 0.90 1.80 -12.28
C SER A 45 0.80 1.98 -10.78
N VAL A 46 0.64 0.85 -10.09
CA VAL A 46 0.76 0.76 -8.63
C VAL A 46 1.97 -0.09 -8.29
N THR A 47 2.92 0.49 -7.54
CA THR A 47 4.15 -0.20 -7.14
C THR A 47 4.06 -0.56 -5.67
N ILE A 48 4.15 -1.86 -5.37
CA ILE A 48 4.21 -2.33 -3.98
C ILE A 48 5.65 -2.19 -3.49
N LEU A 49 5.86 -1.33 -2.50
CA LEU A 49 7.18 -1.08 -1.93
C LEU A 49 7.50 -2.07 -0.82
N HIS A 50 6.52 -2.33 0.05
CA HIS A 50 6.72 -3.19 1.19
C HIS A 50 5.42 -3.85 1.66
N VAL A 51 5.53 -5.09 2.12
CA VAL A 51 4.44 -5.83 2.75
C VAL A 51 4.96 -6.40 4.05
N GLY A 52 4.36 -5.99 5.16
CA GLY A 52 4.86 -6.39 6.48
C GLY A 52 3.75 -6.49 7.52
N HIS A 53 4.00 -7.29 8.55
CA HIS A 53 3.07 -7.43 9.66
C HIS A 53 2.87 -6.08 10.36
N ARG A 54 1.63 -5.78 10.80
CA ARG A 54 1.23 -4.47 11.34
C ARG A 54 2.09 -3.95 12.50
N ARG A 55 2.77 -4.86 13.22
CA ARG A 55 3.68 -4.56 14.34
C ARG A 55 5.07 -4.08 13.90
N ASN A 56 5.51 -4.45 12.69
CA ASN A 56 6.92 -4.30 12.26
C ASN A 56 7.09 -3.56 10.92
N VAL A 57 6.02 -3.35 10.15
CA VAL A 57 6.09 -2.82 8.77
C VAL A 57 6.76 -1.45 8.60
N TYR A 58 6.92 -0.68 9.69
CA TYR A 58 7.64 0.60 9.67
C TYR A 58 9.08 0.51 10.19
N LYS A 59 9.49 -0.63 10.76
CA LYS A 59 10.84 -0.80 11.31
C LYS A 59 11.90 -1.00 10.21
N SER A 60 11.46 -1.33 9.00
CA SER A 60 12.28 -1.65 7.83
C SER A 60 12.06 -0.69 6.67
N LEU A 61 11.42 0.46 6.91
CA LEU A 61 10.99 1.41 5.87
C LEU A 61 11.77 2.72 5.92
#